data_AF-A0A9E3A953-F1
#
_entry.id   AF-A0A9E3A953-F1
#
_cell.length_a   1.000
_cell.length_b   1.000
_cell.length_c   1.000
_cell.angle_alpha   90.00
_cell.angle_beta   90.00
_cell.angle_gamma   90.00
#
_symmetry.space_group_name_H-M   'P 1'
#
loop_
_entity.id
_entity.type
_entity.pdbx_description
1 polymer ?
#
loop_
_entity_poly.entity_id
_entity_poly.type
_entity_poly.pdbx_seq_one_letter_code
_entity_poly.pdbx_strand_id
1 'polypeptide(L)'
;RGVQFLYENRDIAEALLVANVRAMTPALAKQSLDIFLGAMGFYKDVRLDRPGAEAVLALRSKFAGRKLADVSKYIDPAYGERALAA
;
A
#
# COMPACT_ATOMS: atom_id res chain seq x y z
N ARG A 1 9.00 8.73 -5.76
CA ARG A 1 9.42 7.96 -6.98
C ARG A 1 9.36 6.43 -6.84
N GLY A 2 9.20 5.85 -5.64
CA GLY A 2 9.19 4.38 -5.46
C GLY A 2 8.02 3.63 -6.09
N VAL A 3 6.78 4.11 -5.95
CA VAL A 3 5.62 3.43 -6.56
C VAL A 3 5.61 3.55 -8.08
N GLN A 4 6.03 4.70 -8.62
CA GLN A 4 6.15 4.93 -10.07
C GLN A 4 7.11 3.91 -10.73
N PHE A 5 8.20 3.55 -10.06
CA PHE A 5 9.12 2.52 -10.53
C PHE A 5 8.39 1.20 -10.86
N LEU A 6 7.41 0.80 -10.04
CA LEU A 6 6.64 -0.43 -10.27
C LEU A 6 5.82 -0.40 -11.56
N TYR A 7 5.35 0.78 -11.96
CA TYR A 7 4.60 0.97 -13.21
C TYR A 7 5.50 1.00 -14.44
N GLU A 8 6.70 1.57 -14.32
CA GLU A 8 7.64 1.76 -15.43
C GLU A 8 8.56 0.56 -15.66
N ASN A 9 8.83 -0.23 -14.62
CA ASN A 9 9.82 -1.31 -14.62
C ASN A 9 9.18 -2.63 -14.19
N ARG A 10 8.12 -3.03 -14.90
CA ARG A 10 7.27 -4.16 -14.50
C ARG A 10 8.02 -5.49 -14.43
N ASP A 11 8.88 -5.76 -15.40
CA ASP A 11 9.74 -6.94 -15.45
C ASP A 11 10.67 -7.01 -14.22
N ILE A 12 11.29 -5.89 -13.85
CA ILE A 12 12.14 -5.81 -12.68
C ILE A 12 11.31 -5.97 -11.40
N ALA A 13 10.12 -5.37 -11.32
CA ALA A 13 9.22 -5.53 -10.18
C ALA A 13 8.75 -6.99 -10.00
N GLU A 14 8.42 -7.69 -11.09
CA GLU A 14 8.09 -9.13 -11.06
C GLU A 14 9.29 -9.96 -10.59
N ALA A 15 10.50 -9.67 -11.09
CA ALA A 15 11.71 -10.35 -10.65
C ALA A 15 12.00 -10.13 -9.15
N LEU A 16 11.75 -8.93 -8.63
CA LEU A 16 11.88 -8.63 -7.20
C LEU A 16 10.88 -9.45 -6.36
N LEU A 17 9.64 -9.64 -6.84
CA LEU A 17 8.67 -10.51 -6.16
C LEU A 17 9.17 -11.95 -6.11
N VAL A 18 9.65 -12.49 -7.24
CA VAL A 18 10.18 -13.86 -7.31
C VAL A 18 11.39 -14.05 -6.39
N ALA A 19 12.29 -13.07 -6.35
CA ALA A 19 13.52 -13.15 -5.56
C ALA A 19 13.28 -13.07 -4.05
N ASN A 20 12.25 -12.34 -3.60
CA ASN A 20 12.08 -11.97 -2.19
C ASN A 20 10.87 -12.64 -1.50
N VAL A 21 9.92 -13.20 -2.25
CA VAL A 21 8.74 -13.85 -1.67
C VAL A 21 8.87 -15.36 -1.78
N ARG A 22 8.82 -16.05 -0.63
CA ARG A 22 8.92 -17.51 -0.59
C ARG A 22 7.82 -18.17 -1.44
N ALA A 23 8.19 -19.17 -2.23
CA ALA A 23 7.31 -19.90 -3.13
C ALA A 23 6.61 -19.04 -4.21
N MET A 24 7.14 -17.84 -4.49
CA MET A 24 6.68 -17.02 -5.60
C MET A 24 7.16 -17.61 -6.92
N THR A 25 6.22 -17.91 -7.82
CA THR A 25 6.52 -18.31 -9.20
C THR A 25 6.44 -17.09 -10.13
N PRO A 26 7.06 -17.12 -11.32
CA PRO A 26 6.94 -16.01 -12.28
C PRO A 26 5.49 -15.70 -12.66
N ALA A 27 4.66 -16.74 -12.84
CA ALA A 27 3.24 -16.56 -13.16
C ALA A 27 2.47 -15.89 -12.01
N LEU A 28 2.75 -16.29 -10.76
CA LEU A 28 2.13 -15.67 -9.58
C LEU A 28 2.61 -14.23 -9.37
N ALA A 29 3.88 -13.94 -9.64
CA ALA A 29 4.44 -12.60 -9.54
C ALA A 29 3.74 -11.64 -10.51
N LYS A 30 3.54 -12.05 -11.77
CA LYS A 30 2.80 -11.28 -12.77
C LYS A 30 1.37 -10.97 -12.31
N GLN A 31 0.62 -11.99 -11.90
CA GLN A 31 -0.74 -11.81 -11.42
C GLN A 31 -0.81 -10.93 -10.17
N SER A 32 0.13 -11.10 -9.24
CA SER A 32 0.21 -10.29 -8.03
C SER A 32 0.50 -8.83 -8.37
N LEU A 33 1.43 -8.57 -9.29
CA LEU A 33 1.73 -7.22 -9.74
C LEU A 33 0.54 -6.57 -10.45
N ASP A 34 -0.22 -7.32 -11.26
CA ASP A 34 -1.47 -6.82 -11.86
C ASP A 34 -2.49 -6.37 -10.81
N ILE A 35 -2.61 -7.11 -9.70
CA ILE A 35 -3.48 -6.73 -8.58
C ILE A 35 -2.94 -5.47 -7.89
N PHE A 36 -1.65 -5.43 -7.58
CA PHE A 36 -1.02 -4.30 -6.89
C PHE A 36 -1.00 -3.01 -7.71
N LEU A 37 -1.04 -3.09 -9.04
CA LEU A 37 -1.08 -1.93 -9.92
C LEU A 37 -2.49 -1.62 -10.45
N GLY A 38 -3.47 -2.47 -10.10
CA GLY A 38 -4.88 -2.31 -10.45
C GLY A 38 -5.62 -1.29 -9.59
N ALA A 39 -6.94 -1.23 -9.75
CA ALA A 39 -7.80 -0.20 -9.14
C ALA A 39 -7.82 -0.20 -7.59
N MET A 40 -7.54 -1.35 -6.98
CA MET A 40 -7.53 -1.55 -5.52
C MET A 40 -6.11 -1.65 -4.94
N GLY A 41 -5.09 -1.35 -5.76
CA GLY A 41 -3.68 -1.52 -5.42
C GLY A 41 -3.02 -0.25 -4.88
N PHE A 42 -1.72 -0.11 -5.14
CA PHE A 42 -0.94 1.07 -4.71
C PHE A 42 -1.40 2.34 -5.43
N TYR A 43 -1.48 3.44 -4.68
CA TYR A 43 -1.72 4.75 -5.29
C TYR A 43 -0.45 5.30 -5.93
N LYS A 44 -0.54 5.69 -7.21
CA LYS A 44 0.57 6.28 -7.98
C LYS A 44 1.16 7.52 -7.33
N ASP A 45 0.32 8.33 -6.70
CA ASP A 45 0.67 9.57 -5.99
C ASP A 45 1.10 9.33 -4.54
N VAL A 46 1.29 8.08 -4.12
CA VAL A 46 1.69 7.64 -2.77
C VAL A 46 0.81 8.20 -1.65
N ARG A 47 -0.42 8.62 -1.95
CA ARG A 47 -1.35 9.12 -0.93
C ARG A 47 -1.70 8.04 0.10
N LEU A 48 -2.01 8.48 1.31
CA LEU A 48 -2.47 7.61 2.39
C LEU A 48 -4.00 7.53 2.38
N ASP A 49 -4.56 6.32 2.47
CA ASP A 49 -6.01 6.09 2.52
C ASP A 49 -6.56 6.34 3.93
N ARG A 50 -6.75 7.62 4.28
CA ARG A 50 -7.37 8.01 5.53
C ARG A 50 -8.78 7.41 5.71
N PRO A 51 -9.70 7.47 4.72
CA PRO A 51 -11.01 6.82 4.82
C PRO A 51 -10.93 5.32 5.12
N GLY A 52 -10.02 4.58 4.45
CA GLY A 52 -9.78 3.17 4.74
C GLY A 52 -9.30 2.94 6.18
N ALA A 53 -8.40 3.78 6.68
CA ALA A 53 -7.93 3.70 8.06
C ALA A 53 -9.06 3.99 9.08
N GLU A 54 -9.95 4.95 8.79
CA GLU A 54 -11.13 5.23 9.60
C GLU A 54 -12.08 4.03 9.63
N ALA A 55 -12.31 3.38 8.48
CA ALA A 55 -13.10 2.15 8.38
C ALA A 55 -12.50 1.00 9.19
N VAL A 56 -11.17 0.82 9.16
CA VAL A 56 -10.47 -0.19 9.98
C VAL A 56 -10.63 0.10 11.47
N LEU A 57 -10.48 1.36 11.90
CA LEU A 57 -10.65 1.74 13.30
C LEU A 57 -12.10 1.56 13.78
N ALA A 58 -13.09 1.88 12.94
CA ALA A 58 -14.49 1.61 13.21
C ALA A 58 -14.75 0.11 13.36
N LEU A 59 -14.20 -0.72 12.48
CA LEU A 59 -14.31 -2.18 12.57
C LEU A 59 -13.69 -2.72 13.86
N ARG A 60 -12.47 -2.28 14.20
CA ARG A 60 -11.79 -2.70 15.44
C ARG A 60 -12.55 -2.27 16.68
N SER A 61 -13.16 -1.09 16.68
CA SER A 61 -13.97 -0.60 17.80
C SER A 61 -15.14 -1.52 18.14
N LYS A 62 -15.71 -2.23 17.16
CA LYS A 62 -16.79 -3.21 17.38
C LYS A 62 -16.35 -4.40 18.23
N PHE A 63 -15.06 -4.74 18.21
CA PHE A 63 -14.50 -5.93 18.86
C PHE A 63 -13.53 -5.61 20.01
N ALA A 64 -13.08 -4.37 20.15
CA ALA A 64 -12.04 -3.99 21.11
C ALA A 64 -12.56 -3.61 22.52
N GLY A 65 -13.88 -3.59 22.74
CA GLY A 65 -14.48 -3.11 24.00
C GLY A 65 -14.23 -1.62 24.30
N ARG A 66 -13.65 -0.87 23.35
CA ARG A 66 -13.35 0.57 23.45
C ARG A 66 -13.38 1.23 22.07
N LYS A 67 -13.65 2.53 22.05
CA LYS A 67 -13.64 3.35 20.83
C LYS A 67 -12.21 3.69 20.40
N LEU A 68 -11.85 3.31 19.18
CA LEU A 68 -10.65 3.72 18.48
C LEU A 68 -11.11 4.67 17.36
N ALA A 69 -11.02 5.98 17.57
CA ALA A 69 -11.56 6.96 16.61
C ALA A 69 -10.50 7.88 16.00
N ASP A 70 -9.32 7.94 16.60
CA ASP A 70 -8.29 8.88 16.19
C ASP A 70 -7.30 8.22 15.24
N VAL A 71 -7.50 8.45 13.94
CA VAL A 71 -6.60 7.99 12.87
C VAL A 71 -5.26 8.71 12.87
N SER A 72 -5.19 9.94 13.39
CA SER A 72 -3.92 10.70 13.41
C SER A 72 -2.84 10.04 14.28
N LYS A 73 -3.22 9.15 15.19
CA LYS A 73 -2.29 8.31 15.96
C LYS A 73 -1.54 7.26 15.12
N TYR A 74 -2.01 6.98 13.91
CA TYR A 74 -1.49 5.91 13.06
C TYR A 74 -0.99 6.42 11.70
N ILE A 75 -1.36 7.65 11.32
CA ILE A 75 -1.04 8.23 10.02
C ILE A 75 -0.47 9.63 10.25
N ASP A 76 0.78 9.81 9.82
CA ASP A 76 1.44 11.11 9.73
C ASP A 76 1.71 11.45 8.25
N PRO A 77 0.94 12.39 7.65
CA PRO A 77 1.12 12.76 6.26
C PRO A 77 2.38 13.61 6.03
N ALA A 78 2.96 14.22 7.07
CA ALA A 78 4.01 15.23 6.93
C ALA A 78 5.27 14.68 6.24
N TYR A 79 5.59 13.40 6.43
CA TYR A 79 6.72 12.78 5.74
C TYR A 79 6.46 12.60 4.23
N GLY A 80 5.24 12.23 3.85
CA GLY A 80 4.84 12.11 2.45
C GLY A 80 4.84 13.48 1.76
N GLU A 81 4.29 14.49 2.42
CA GLU A 81 4.29 15.87 1.95
C GLU A 81 5.71 16.41 1.71
N ARG A 82 6.63 16.21 2.68
CA ARG A 82 8.03 16.61 2.53
C ARG A 82 8.74 15.87 1.39
N ALA A 83 8.46 14.59 1.21
CA ALA A 83 9.08 13.77 0.17
C ALA A 83 8.59 14.11 -1.25
N LEU A 84 7.38 14.66 -1.38
CA LEU A 84 6.79 15.06 -2.67
C LEU A 84 7.06 16.53 -3.04
N ALA A 85 7.40 17.37 -2.07
CA ALA A 85 7.77 18.76 -2.28
C ALA A 85 9.24 18.96 -2.74
N ALA A 86 10.05 17.90 -2.72
CA ALA A 86 11.46 17.87 -3.13
C ALA A 86 11.63 17.31 -4.55
#